data_AF-A0A822D9W1-F1
#
_entry.id   AF-A0A822D9W1-F1
#
_cell.length_a   1.000
_cell.length_b   1.000
_cell.length_c   1.000
_cell.angle_alpha   90.00
_cell.angle_beta   90.00
_cell.angle_gamma   90.00
#
_symmetry.space_group_name_H-M   'P 1'
#
loop_
_entity.id
_entity.type
_entity.pdbx_description
1 polymer ?
#
loop_
_entity_poly.entity_id
_entity_poly.type
_entity_poly.pdbx_seq_one_letter_code
_entity_poly.pdbx_strand_id
1 'polypeptide(L)'
;MTTKTYTIGSSSQIIVSITSPGDLIVGLYNTAAGQRTGGYNGRYPSSAEDPPKVIDGLLSTKYLNFGLQSTDGAVLNNPGVNTGFFVTPTISTASVAVALLFATANDFPNRDPLTVTLEGTNATNVGALHLGSSWTLIYSGPTGIDSATAPARNTYMQQQNFSNTIAFRSYRLLVTS
;
A
#
# COMPACT_ATOMS: atom_id res chain seq x y z
N MET A 1 -40.27 7.04 34.98
CA MET A 1 -39.30 6.23 34.20
C MET A 1 -38.29 7.20 33.63
N THR A 2 -37.05 7.16 34.09
CA THR A 2 -36.03 8.17 33.73
C THR A 2 -34.93 7.50 32.94
N THR A 3 -34.77 7.88 31.68
CA THR A 3 -33.72 7.36 30.81
C THR A 3 -32.54 8.33 30.83
N LYS A 4 -31.34 7.83 31.12
CA LYS A 4 -30.09 8.56 30.89
C LYS A 4 -29.47 8.07 29.59
N THR A 5 -29.31 8.97 28.63
CA THR A 5 -28.54 8.73 27.41
C THR A 5 -27.11 9.20 27.67
N TYR A 6 -26.13 8.33 27.43
CA TYR A 6 -24.72 8.69 27.46
C TYR A 6 -24.25 8.91 26.02
N THR A 7 -23.66 10.07 25.74
CA THR A 7 -22.95 10.33 24.49
C THR A 7 -21.47 10.13 24.78
N ILE A 8 -20.82 9.23 24.04
CA ILE A 8 -19.36 9.12 24.08
C ILE A 8 -18.83 10.34 23.34
N GLY A 9 -18.14 11.24 24.05
CA GLY A 9 -17.41 12.34 23.44
C GLY A 9 -16.36 11.79 22.49
N SER A 10 -16.14 12.48 21.37
CA SER A 10 -15.22 12.08 20.29
C SER A 10 -13.91 11.51 20.85
N SER A 11 -13.74 10.19 20.77
CA SER A 11 -12.44 9.58 21.03
C SER A 11 -11.50 10.08 19.92
N SER A 12 -10.38 10.68 20.28
CA SER A 12 -9.24 10.72 19.35
C SER A 12 -8.96 9.28 18.94
N GLN A 13 -9.25 8.92 17.69
CA GLN A 13 -8.86 7.63 17.15
C GLN A 13 -7.34 7.57 17.22
N ILE A 14 -6.82 6.66 18.06
CA ILE A 14 -5.40 6.31 18.02
C ILE A 14 -5.20 5.58 16.70
N ILE A 15 -4.51 6.22 15.75
CA ILE A 15 -4.11 5.58 14.50
C ILE A 15 -2.91 4.70 14.82
N VAL A 16 -3.05 3.40 14.58
CA VAL A 16 -1.99 2.40 14.73
C VAL A 16 -1.64 1.81 13.38
N SER A 17 -0.41 1.33 13.22
CA SER A 17 -0.05 0.55 12.03
C SER A 17 -0.90 -0.70 11.98
N ILE A 18 -1.59 -0.91 10.85
CA ILE A 18 -2.32 -2.16 10.61
C ILE A 18 -1.40 -3.26 10.07
N THR A 19 -0.26 -2.89 9.47
CA THR A 19 0.73 -3.84 8.97
C THR A 19 1.85 -4.05 9.98
N SER A 20 2.49 -5.21 9.93
CA SER A 20 3.62 -5.59 10.76
C SER A 20 4.60 -6.50 9.99
N PRO A 21 5.89 -6.52 10.38
CA PRO A 21 6.85 -7.45 9.81
C PRO A 21 6.35 -8.89 9.92
N GLY A 22 6.35 -9.62 8.79
CA GLY A 22 5.85 -10.99 8.72
C GLY A 22 4.41 -11.14 8.20
N ASP A 23 3.66 -10.05 8.03
CA ASP A 23 2.39 -10.12 7.29
C ASP A 23 2.62 -10.65 5.86
N LEU A 24 1.66 -11.41 5.33
CA LEU A 24 1.70 -11.83 3.94
C LEU A 24 1.63 -10.59 3.05
N ILE A 25 2.66 -10.36 2.25
CA ILE A 25 2.73 -9.29 1.27
C ILE A 25 3.26 -9.84 -0.05
N VAL A 26 2.60 -9.47 -1.15
CA VAL A 26 2.96 -9.93 -2.50
C VAL A 26 3.04 -8.73 -3.42
N GLY A 27 4.18 -8.58 -4.09
CA GLY A 27 4.38 -7.54 -5.09
C GLY A 27 3.50 -7.75 -6.31
N LEU A 28 3.07 -6.67 -6.94
CA LEU A 28 2.19 -6.68 -8.13
C LEU A 28 2.79 -5.83 -9.24
N TYR A 29 2.52 -6.22 -10.48
CA TYR A 29 2.84 -5.42 -11.66
C TYR A 29 1.73 -5.54 -12.70
N ASN A 30 1.73 -4.65 -13.70
CA ASN A 30 0.69 -4.55 -14.73
C ASN A 30 -0.74 -4.56 -14.13
N THR A 31 -0.94 -3.86 -13.02
CA THR A 31 -2.18 -3.88 -12.25
C THR A 31 -2.67 -2.44 -12.01
N ALA A 32 -3.93 -2.19 -12.34
CA ALA A 32 -4.62 -0.93 -12.08
C ALA A 32 -5.81 -1.16 -11.15
N ALA A 33 -6.25 -0.10 -10.45
CA ALA A 33 -7.41 -0.16 -9.57
C ALA A 33 -8.67 -0.65 -10.31
N GLY A 34 -9.47 -1.50 -9.66
CA GLY A 34 -10.64 -2.16 -10.24
C GLY A 34 -10.33 -3.21 -11.32
N GLN A 35 -9.07 -3.38 -11.72
CA GLN A 35 -8.65 -4.35 -12.74
C GLN A 35 -8.07 -5.62 -12.15
N ARG A 36 -8.05 -6.67 -12.97
CA ARG A 36 -7.37 -7.93 -12.66
C ARG A 36 -5.88 -7.68 -12.47
N THR A 37 -5.27 -8.40 -11.54
CA THR A 37 -3.82 -8.36 -11.33
C THR A 37 -3.11 -8.89 -12.57
N GLY A 38 -2.24 -8.09 -13.18
CA GLY A 38 -1.48 -8.51 -14.36
C GLY A 38 -0.45 -9.61 -14.02
N GLY A 39 0.28 -9.43 -12.93
CA GLY A 39 1.15 -10.47 -12.40
C GLY A 39 1.65 -10.21 -10.98
N TYR A 40 2.27 -11.24 -10.40
CA TYR A 40 2.78 -11.26 -9.03
C TYR A 40 4.31 -11.26 -9.01
N ASN A 41 4.87 -10.73 -7.92
CA ASN A 41 6.31 -10.65 -7.68
C ASN A 41 7.04 -10.03 -8.88
N GLY A 42 6.69 -8.76 -9.17
CA GLY A 42 7.43 -7.96 -10.15
C GLY A 42 8.93 -8.00 -9.87
N ARG A 43 9.76 -7.72 -10.88
CA ARG A 43 11.21 -7.84 -10.75
C ARG A 43 11.77 -6.81 -9.76
N TYR A 44 12.67 -7.27 -8.89
CA TYR A 44 13.45 -6.49 -7.94
C TYR A 44 14.90 -7.00 -7.92
N PRO A 45 15.89 -6.19 -7.49
CA PRO A 45 17.30 -6.53 -7.70
C PRO A 45 17.81 -7.64 -6.76
N SER A 46 17.24 -7.77 -5.56
CA SER A 46 17.60 -8.84 -4.61
C SER A 46 16.55 -8.97 -3.50
N SER A 47 16.68 -9.99 -2.65
CA SER A 47 15.88 -10.14 -1.43
C SER A 47 16.10 -9.01 -0.39
N ALA A 48 17.09 -8.14 -0.59
CA ALA A 48 17.24 -6.94 0.23
C ALA A 48 16.22 -5.84 -0.15
N GLU A 49 15.57 -5.95 -1.31
CA GLU A 49 14.59 -4.98 -1.82
C GLU A 49 13.29 -5.64 -2.31
N ASP A 50 12.87 -6.71 -1.64
CA ASP A 50 11.66 -7.48 -1.94
C ASP A 50 10.41 -6.88 -1.22
N PRO A 51 9.18 -7.36 -1.53
CA PRO A 51 7.95 -6.77 -0.99
C PRO A 51 7.88 -6.64 0.54
N PRO A 52 8.38 -7.59 1.36
CA PRO A 52 8.45 -7.44 2.82
C PRO A 52 9.11 -6.17 3.33
N LYS A 53 10.01 -5.54 2.55
CA LYS A 53 10.67 -4.28 2.94
C LYS A 53 9.74 -3.07 3.03
N VAL A 54 8.51 -3.16 2.52
CA VAL A 54 7.51 -2.10 2.71
C VAL A 54 7.05 -1.99 4.16
N ILE A 55 7.05 -3.12 4.89
CA ILE A 55 6.37 -3.26 6.19
C ILE A 55 7.32 -3.72 7.31
N ASP A 56 8.63 -3.66 7.08
CA ASP A 56 9.64 -4.06 8.07
C ASP A 56 9.94 -2.98 9.13
N GLY A 57 9.43 -1.76 8.92
CA GLY A 57 9.58 -0.63 9.84
C GLY A 57 10.96 0.03 9.81
N LEU A 58 11.78 -0.24 8.80
CA LEU A 58 13.16 0.27 8.71
C LEU A 58 13.30 1.28 7.57
N LEU A 59 13.69 2.52 7.88
CA LEU A 59 13.98 3.54 6.86
C LEU A 59 15.26 3.26 6.07
N SER A 60 16.05 2.26 6.46
CA SER A 60 17.28 1.85 5.78
C SER A 60 17.07 0.76 4.73
N THR A 61 15.86 0.21 4.61
CA THR A 61 15.46 -0.77 3.59
C THR A 61 14.37 -0.16 2.71
N LYS A 62 14.12 -0.78 1.55
CA LYS A 62 13.07 -0.34 0.61
C LYS A 62 12.57 -1.50 -0.21
N TYR A 63 11.34 -1.41 -0.69
CA TYR A 63 10.87 -2.27 -1.78
C TYR A 63 11.06 -1.54 -3.11
N LEU A 64 11.67 -2.20 -4.08
CA LEU A 64 11.80 -1.70 -5.45
C LEU A 64 11.03 -2.62 -6.40
N ASN A 65 10.25 -2.08 -7.33
CA ASN A 65 9.51 -2.89 -8.30
C ASN A 65 9.72 -2.32 -9.71
N PHE A 66 10.35 -3.10 -10.58
CA PHE A 66 10.62 -2.69 -11.97
C PHE A 66 9.41 -2.86 -12.91
N GLY A 67 8.29 -3.38 -12.42
CA GLY A 67 7.02 -3.47 -13.16
C GLY A 67 6.93 -4.58 -14.21
N LEU A 68 7.88 -5.49 -14.23
CA LEU A 68 7.97 -6.59 -15.22
C LEU A 68 8.07 -7.94 -14.52
N GLN A 69 7.74 -9.03 -15.22
CA GLN A 69 8.07 -10.36 -14.74
C GLN A 69 9.60 -10.53 -14.66
N SER A 70 10.08 -11.35 -13.71
CA SER A 70 11.51 -11.70 -13.60
C SER A 70 12.12 -12.30 -14.87
N THR A 71 11.29 -12.81 -15.78
CA THR A 71 11.68 -13.42 -17.07
C THR A 71 11.43 -12.53 -18.28
N ASP A 72 10.78 -11.38 -18.12
CA ASP A 72 10.41 -10.55 -19.26
C ASP A 72 11.52 -9.53 -19.54
N GLY A 73 12.19 -9.68 -20.68
CA GLY A 73 13.23 -8.77 -21.16
C GLY A 73 12.69 -7.43 -21.70
N ALA A 74 11.40 -7.16 -21.50
CA ALA A 74 10.75 -5.95 -21.94
C ALA A 74 11.35 -4.71 -21.25
N VAL A 75 11.38 -3.59 -21.96
CA VAL A 75 11.73 -2.28 -21.40
C VAL A 75 10.42 -1.53 -21.18
N LEU A 76 10.14 -1.11 -19.94
CA LEU A 76 8.98 -0.26 -19.67
C LEU A 76 9.33 1.21 -19.89
N ASN A 77 8.43 1.93 -20.55
CA ASN A 77 8.53 3.38 -20.74
C ASN A 77 8.29 4.18 -19.43
N ASN A 78 7.75 3.53 -18.39
CA ASN A 78 7.58 4.11 -17.06
C ASN A 78 7.61 3.00 -15.97
N PRO A 79 8.79 2.47 -15.61
CA PRO A 79 8.90 1.41 -14.63
C PRO A 79 8.42 1.91 -13.26
N GLY A 80 7.38 1.28 -12.70
CA GLY A 80 6.83 1.61 -11.39
C GLY A 80 5.35 1.97 -11.39
N VAL A 81 4.82 2.59 -12.46
CA VAL A 81 3.37 2.82 -12.58
C VAL A 81 2.64 1.51 -12.89
N ASN A 82 1.42 1.35 -12.34
CA ASN A 82 0.65 0.10 -12.36
C ASN A 82 1.39 -1.06 -11.67
N THR A 83 2.24 -0.73 -10.70
CA THR A 83 2.87 -1.68 -9.80
C THR A 83 2.45 -1.41 -8.36
N GLY A 84 2.82 -2.31 -7.45
CA GLY A 84 2.56 -2.11 -6.05
C GLY A 84 2.60 -3.43 -5.31
N PHE A 85 1.66 -3.63 -4.40
CA PHE A 85 1.54 -4.86 -3.62
C PHE A 85 0.11 -5.05 -3.12
N PHE A 86 -0.22 -6.27 -2.70
CA PHE A 86 -1.25 -6.46 -1.70
C PHE A 86 -0.64 -7.00 -0.41
N VAL A 87 -1.27 -6.68 0.71
CA VAL A 87 -0.90 -7.15 2.05
C VAL A 87 -2.13 -7.69 2.76
N THR A 88 -1.94 -8.76 3.54
CA THR A 88 -2.94 -9.32 4.44
C THR A 88 -2.44 -9.15 5.87
N PRO A 89 -2.84 -8.08 6.55
CA PRO A 89 -2.53 -7.84 7.95
C PRO A 89 -2.89 -9.01 8.87
N THR A 90 -2.04 -9.30 9.84
CA THR A 90 -2.28 -10.32 10.88
C THR A 90 -2.75 -9.74 12.21
N ILE A 91 -2.75 -8.41 12.36
CA ILE A 91 -3.17 -7.72 13.60
C ILE A 91 -4.61 -8.05 14.04
N SER A 92 -5.48 -8.40 13.09
CA SER A 92 -6.86 -8.81 13.31
C SER A 92 -7.39 -9.57 12.10
N THR A 93 -8.60 -10.14 12.19
CA THR A 93 -9.23 -10.80 11.03
C THR A 93 -9.59 -9.82 9.92
N ALA A 94 -9.93 -8.58 10.25
CA ALA A 94 -10.14 -7.46 9.34
C ALA A 94 -9.92 -6.14 10.12
N SER A 95 -9.26 -5.18 9.49
CA SER A 95 -8.95 -3.85 10.07
C SER A 95 -9.58 -2.74 9.24
N VAL A 96 -9.65 -1.50 9.77
CA VAL A 96 -10.10 -0.32 9.02
C VAL A 96 -8.88 0.57 8.76
N ALA A 97 -8.42 0.66 7.50
CA ALA A 97 -7.42 1.64 7.11
C ALA A 97 -8.06 3.02 6.99
N VAL A 98 -7.47 4.03 7.63
CA VAL A 98 -7.93 5.44 7.62
C VAL A 98 -6.83 6.43 7.26
N ALA A 99 -5.59 5.96 7.14
CA ALA A 99 -4.45 6.76 6.79
C ALA A 99 -3.38 5.94 6.07
N LEU A 100 -2.57 6.63 5.25
CA LEU A 100 -1.33 6.12 4.67
C LEU A 100 -0.16 7.01 5.12
N LEU A 101 0.98 6.38 5.39
CA LEU A 101 2.22 7.08 5.71
C LEU A 101 3.34 6.47 4.86
N PHE A 102 4.03 7.31 4.10
CA PHE A 102 5.12 6.90 3.22
C PHE A 102 6.45 7.47 3.73
N ALA A 103 7.53 6.79 3.38
CA ALA A 103 8.87 7.32 3.49
C ALA A 103 9.59 7.22 2.14
N THR A 104 10.45 8.19 1.85
CA THR A 104 11.30 8.14 0.66
C THR A 104 12.42 7.12 0.83
N ALA A 105 12.85 6.49 -0.27
CA ALA A 105 14.03 5.62 -0.32
C ALA A 105 15.36 6.39 -0.17
N ASN A 106 16.50 5.70 -0.29
CA ASN A 106 17.83 6.26 -0.07
C ASN A 106 18.52 6.88 -1.31
N ASP A 107 18.11 6.53 -2.53
CA ASP A 107 18.98 6.65 -3.72
C ASP A 107 18.44 7.53 -4.87
N PHE A 108 17.25 7.28 -5.41
CA PHE A 108 16.74 8.03 -6.59
C PHE A 108 15.36 8.65 -6.37
N PRO A 109 15.23 9.99 -6.30
CA PRO A 109 13.95 10.68 -6.09
C PRO A 109 12.93 10.43 -7.20
N ASN A 110 13.37 10.30 -8.46
CA ASN A 110 12.48 10.06 -9.60
C ASN A 110 11.77 8.68 -9.56
N ARG A 111 12.06 7.84 -8.57
CA ARG A 111 11.40 6.53 -8.37
C ARG A 111 10.46 6.52 -7.18
N ASP A 112 10.36 7.63 -6.47
CA ASP A 112 9.43 7.75 -5.35
C ASP A 112 7.99 7.80 -5.90
N PRO A 113 7.03 7.04 -5.34
CA PRO A 113 5.65 7.08 -5.78
C PRO A 113 5.00 8.39 -5.33
N LEU A 114 4.52 9.20 -6.26
CA LEU A 114 3.89 10.49 -5.97
C LEU A 114 2.38 10.33 -5.71
N THR A 115 1.73 9.42 -6.44
CA THR A 115 0.31 9.12 -6.26
C THR A 115 0.05 7.62 -6.22
N VAL A 116 -0.97 7.23 -5.47
CA VAL A 116 -1.37 5.84 -5.28
C VAL A 116 -2.88 5.68 -5.25
N THR A 117 -3.31 4.44 -5.42
CA THR A 117 -4.63 3.97 -4.97
C THR A 117 -4.47 2.98 -3.83
N LEU A 118 -5.45 2.94 -2.94
CA LEU A 118 -5.63 1.90 -1.94
C LEU A 118 -7.02 1.29 -2.11
N GLU A 119 -7.07 -0.03 -2.16
CA GLU A 119 -8.30 -0.80 -2.22
C GLU A 119 -8.32 -1.83 -1.09
N GLY A 120 -9.52 -2.15 -0.59
CA GLY A 120 -9.73 -3.19 0.41
C GLY A 120 -10.51 -4.38 -0.13
N THR A 121 -10.27 -5.58 0.41
CA THR A 121 -11.07 -6.78 0.13
C THR A 121 -11.31 -7.64 1.35
N ASN A 122 -12.46 -8.31 1.37
CA ASN A 122 -12.80 -9.36 2.35
C ASN A 122 -12.74 -10.77 1.73
N ALA A 123 -12.21 -10.90 0.52
CA ALA A 123 -11.98 -12.20 -0.11
C ALA A 123 -11.05 -13.07 0.75
N THR A 124 -11.38 -14.34 0.88
CA THR A 124 -10.65 -15.29 1.75
C THR A 124 -9.76 -16.26 0.98
N ASN A 125 -9.87 -16.32 -0.34
CA ASN A 125 -9.06 -17.19 -1.19
C ASN A 125 -8.18 -16.39 -2.15
N VAL A 126 -7.02 -16.95 -2.47
CA VAL A 126 -6.00 -16.30 -3.30
C VAL A 126 -6.51 -16.06 -4.74
N GLY A 127 -7.36 -16.94 -5.26
CA GLY A 127 -7.94 -16.79 -6.60
C GLY A 127 -8.76 -15.51 -6.75
N ALA A 128 -9.50 -15.12 -5.73
CA ALA A 128 -10.28 -13.88 -5.71
C ALA A 128 -9.38 -12.64 -5.61
N LEU A 129 -8.20 -12.71 -4.97
CA LEU A 129 -7.25 -11.59 -4.92
C LEU A 129 -6.69 -11.21 -6.31
N HIS A 130 -6.77 -12.13 -7.28
CA HIS A 130 -6.44 -11.87 -8.69
C HIS A 130 -7.50 -11.02 -9.41
N LEU A 131 -8.75 -11.05 -8.97
CA LEU A 131 -9.88 -10.43 -9.66
C LEU A 131 -10.04 -8.98 -9.21
N GLY A 132 -10.06 -8.05 -10.16
CA GLY A 132 -10.31 -6.63 -9.88
C GLY A 132 -11.62 -6.37 -9.15
N SER A 133 -12.65 -7.13 -9.47
CA SER A 133 -13.98 -7.06 -8.85
C SER A 133 -14.00 -7.43 -7.37
N SER A 134 -12.94 -8.02 -6.83
CA SER A 134 -12.83 -8.33 -5.39
C SER A 134 -12.40 -7.12 -4.57
N TRP A 135 -11.96 -6.04 -5.20
CA TRP A 135 -11.33 -4.89 -4.56
C TRP A 135 -12.29 -3.69 -4.54
N THR A 136 -12.39 -3.03 -3.39
CA THR A 136 -13.16 -1.80 -3.21
C THR A 136 -12.19 -0.64 -3.02
N LEU A 137 -12.23 0.35 -3.91
CA LEU A 137 -11.40 1.55 -3.81
C LEU A 137 -11.79 2.35 -2.56
N ILE A 138 -10.80 2.67 -1.73
CA ILE A 138 -10.97 3.46 -0.50
C ILE A 138 -10.09 4.71 -0.46
N TYR A 139 -9.06 4.79 -1.30
CA TYR A 139 -8.23 5.98 -1.45
C TYR A 139 -7.69 6.07 -2.87
N SER A 140 -7.65 7.29 -3.41
CA SER A 140 -6.90 7.64 -4.62
C SER A 140 -6.39 9.05 -4.43
N GLY A 141 -5.07 9.23 -4.43
CA GLY A 141 -4.48 10.51 -4.08
C GLY A 141 -2.97 10.49 -3.90
N PRO A 142 -2.42 11.59 -3.37
CA PRO A 142 -0.98 11.73 -3.17
C PRO A 142 -0.45 10.78 -2.09
N THR A 143 0.87 10.54 -2.09
CA THR A 143 1.58 9.85 -1.00
C THR A 143 2.09 10.80 0.09
N GLY A 144 2.02 12.11 -0.18
CA GLY A 144 2.68 13.15 0.62
C GLY A 144 4.14 13.38 0.21
N ILE A 145 4.67 12.61 -0.74
CA ILE A 145 5.97 12.87 -1.36
C ILE A 145 5.79 13.97 -2.42
N ASP A 146 6.60 15.02 -2.30
CA ASP A 146 6.72 16.07 -3.32
C ASP A 146 8.15 16.01 -3.89
N SER A 147 8.26 15.72 -5.19
CA SER A 147 9.55 15.59 -5.88
C SER A 147 10.35 16.90 -5.93
N ALA A 148 9.70 18.05 -5.76
CA ALA A 148 10.35 19.36 -5.72
C ALA A 148 10.87 19.73 -4.32
N THR A 149 10.28 19.19 -3.25
CA THR A 149 10.56 19.64 -1.88
C THR A 149 10.91 18.53 -0.89
N ALA A 150 11.00 17.25 -1.29
CA ALA A 150 11.48 16.17 -0.41
C ALA A 150 12.94 16.43 -0.01
N PRO A 151 13.20 17.06 1.15
CA PRO A 151 14.50 17.69 1.42
C PRO A 151 15.53 16.68 1.94
N ALA A 152 15.06 15.51 2.38
CA ALA A 152 15.88 14.44 2.95
C ALA A 152 15.36 13.08 2.51
N ARG A 153 16.28 12.19 2.12
CA ARG A 153 16.00 10.77 1.86
C ARG A 153 15.82 10.00 3.16
N ASN A 154 15.29 8.78 3.11
CA ASN A 154 15.02 7.93 4.29
C ASN A 154 14.21 8.64 5.39
N THR A 155 13.20 9.43 5.01
CA THR A 155 12.40 10.22 5.94
C THR A 155 10.91 10.01 5.68
N TYR A 156 10.11 9.96 6.74
CA TYR A 156 8.65 9.93 6.65
C TYR A 156 8.09 11.25 6.13
N MET A 157 7.09 11.15 5.26
CA MET A 157 6.36 12.29 4.72
C MET A 157 5.11 12.62 5.54
N GLN A 158 4.36 13.61 5.08
CA GLN A 158 3.06 13.92 5.67
C GLN A 158 2.10 12.73 5.54
N GLN A 159 1.45 12.37 6.64
CA GLN A 159 0.39 11.36 6.66
C GLN A 159 -0.80 11.79 5.79
N GLN A 160 -1.30 10.87 4.99
CA GLN A 160 -2.46 11.06 4.13
C GLN A 160 -3.69 10.44 4.80
N ASN A 161 -4.57 11.28 5.34
CA ASN A 161 -5.80 10.84 6.02
C ASN A 161 -6.95 10.73 5.02
N PHE A 162 -7.79 9.72 5.17
CA PHE A 162 -8.99 9.52 4.35
C PHE A 162 -10.12 8.87 5.14
N SER A 163 -11.34 8.96 4.61
CA SER A 163 -12.53 8.39 5.24
C SER A 163 -12.78 6.98 4.72
N ASN A 164 -12.70 6.00 5.61
CA ASN A 164 -13.16 4.64 5.37
C ASN A 164 -13.79 4.11 6.66
N THR A 165 -14.97 3.50 6.54
CA THR A 165 -15.71 2.91 7.66
C THR A 165 -15.87 1.39 7.51
N ILE A 166 -15.29 0.80 6.47
CA ILE A 166 -15.40 -0.63 6.16
C ILE A 166 -14.11 -1.32 6.58
N ALA A 167 -14.25 -2.42 7.31
CA ALA A 167 -13.13 -3.28 7.66
C ALA A 167 -12.83 -4.27 6.53
N PHE A 168 -11.55 -4.43 6.21
CA PHE A 168 -11.04 -5.32 5.17
C PHE A 168 -9.99 -6.28 5.72
N ARG A 169 -9.96 -7.49 5.16
CA ARG A 169 -8.96 -8.53 5.48
C ARG A 169 -7.61 -8.27 4.81
N SER A 170 -7.65 -7.73 3.60
CA SER A 170 -6.46 -7.44 2.80
C SER A 170 -6.59 -6.10 2.12
N TYR A 171 -5.45 -5.49 1.82
CA TYR A 171 -5.32 -4.20 1.15
C TYR A 171 -4.44 -4.31 -0.06
N ARG A 172 -4.80 -3.64 -1.17
CA ARG A 172 -4.00 -3.53 -2.38
C ARG A 172 -3.64 -2.07 -2.61
N LEU A 173 -2.35 -1.80 -2.69
CA LEU A 173 -1.80 -0.46 -2.93
C LEU A 173 -1.11 -0.45 -4.29
N LEU A 174 -1.48 0.48 -5.16
CA LEU A 174 -0.95 0.58 -6.52
C LEU A 174 -0.45 1.99 -6.80
N VAL A 175 0.73 2.10 -7.39
CA VAL A 175 1.37 3.35 -7.81
C VAL A 175 0.74 3.84 -9.12
N THR A 176 0.36 5.11 -9.14
CA THR A 176 -0.27 5.76 -10.31
C THR A 176 0.58 6.85 -10.94
N SER A 177 1.59 7.37 -10.24
CA SER A 177 2.62 8.28 -10.79
C SER A 177 3.87 8.27 -9.94
#